data_AF-Q4S7N2-F1
#
_entry.id   AF-Q4S7N2-F1
#
_cell.length_a   1.000
_cell.length_b   1.000
_cell.length_c   1.000
_cell.angle_alpha   90.00
_cell.angle_beta   90.00
_cell.angle_gamma   90.00
#
_symmetry.space_group_name_H-M   'P 1'
#
loop_
_entity.id
_entity.type
_entity.pdbx_description
1 polymer ?
#
loop_
_entity_poly.entity_id
_entity_poly.type
_entity_poly.pdbx_seq_one_letter_code
_entity_poly.pdbx_strand_id
1 'polypeptide(L)'
;CEGANNQSYVCQSGHCCGESQCCSYYYELWWFWMVWAIIFILSCCCVCHHRRAKHRLQQQQRQHEINLIAYREAHNYPAVPLYFRFLPNYLLPHYEEVVDRPPTPPPPYS
;
A
#
# COMPACT_ATOMS: atom_id res chain seq x y z
N CYS A 1 27.70 50.36 -1.50
CA CYS A 1 26.30 50.69 -1.75
C CYS A 1 26.15 52.20 -1.67
N GLU A 2 25.34 52.79 -2.53
CA GLU A 2 25.05 54.22 -2.49
C GLU A 2 23.94 54.44 -1.46
N GLY A 3 24.27 55.11 -0.35
CA GLY A 3 23.31 55.42 0.72
C GLY A 3 22.73 56.82 0.55
N ALA A 4 21.61 57.07 1.23
CA ALA A 4 21.04 58.41 1.32
C ALA A 4 22.12 59.42 1.79
N ASN A 5 22.33 60.49 0.99
CA ASN A 5 23.34 61.56 1.16
C ASN A 5 24.73 61.34 0.52
N ASN A 6 24.86 60.63 -0.61
CA ASN A 6 26.13 60.45 -1.34
C ASN A 6 27.23 59.74 -0.51
N GLN A 7 26.87 59.12 0.62
CA GLN A 7 27.79 58.36 1.45
C GLN A 7 27.79 56.90 1.00
N SER A 8 28.98 56.39 0.66
CA SER A 8 29.15 54.98 0.33
C SER A 8 29.19 54.16 1.62
N TYR A 9 28.27 53.21 1.78
CA TYR A 9 28.31 52.23 2.87
C TYR A 9 28.66 50.84 2.36
N VAL A 10 29.26 50.03 3.23
CA VAL A 10 29.64 48.63 2.96
C VAL A 10 28.78 47.72 3.82
N CYS A 11 28.14 46.73 3.20
CA CYS A 11 27.38 45.70 3.91
C CYS A 11 28.33 44.65 4.52
N GLN A 12 28.20 44.40 5.83
CA GLN A 12 28.99 43.39 6.54
C GLN A 12 28.59 41.95 6.17
N SER A 13 27.33 41.73 5.80
CA SER A 13 26.82 40.45 5.29
C SER A 13 25.77 40.72 4.20
N GLY A 14 25.92 40.08 3.04
CA GLY A 14 24.98 40.22 1.90
C GLY A 14 25.46 41.15 0.79
N HIS A 15 24.51 41.69 0.01
CA HIS A 15 24.72 42.58 -1.13
C HIS A 15 23.86 43.85 -1.03
N CYS A 16 24.25 44.88 -1.78
CA CYS A 16 23.51 46.13 -1.87
C CYS A 16 22.18 45.92 -2.59
N CYS A 17 21.08 46.31 -1.96
CA CYS A 17 19.72 46.02 -2.44
C CYS A 17 18.83 47.19 -2.00
N GLY A 18 18.64 48.18 -2.89
CA GLY A 18 17.92 49.42 -2.60
C GLY A 18 18.72 50.48 -1.81
N GLU A 19 18.10 51.65 -1.59
CA GLU A 19 18.77 52.90 -1.12
C GLU A 19 19.32 52.89 0.32
N SER A 20 19.11 51.84 1.11
CA SER A 20 19.69 51.78 2.46
C SER A 20 19.65 50.39 3.10
N GLN A 21 19.55 49.30 2.33
CA GLN A 21 19.39 47.95 2.88
C GLN A 21 20.45 46.98 2.33
N CYS A 22 20.87 46.06 3.20
CA CYS A 22 21.76 44.94 2.87
C CYS A 22 20.90 43.68 2.75
N CYS A 23 20.75 43.15 1.53
CA CYS A 23 20.01 41.90 1.30
C CYS A 23 20.95 40.70 1.44
N SER A 24 20.54 39.68 2.19
CA SER A 24 21.32 38.45 2.37
C SER A 24 21.07 37.45 1.25
N TYR A 25 22.13 36.84 0.71
CA TYR A 25 22.05 35.72 -0.24
C TYR A 25 21.37 34.47 0.34
N TYR A 26 21.19 34.40 1.66
CA TYR A 26 20.68 33.23 2.36
C TYR A 26 19.27 32.80 1.90
N TYR A 27 18.41 33.75 1.55
CA TYR A 27 17.04 33.46 1.11
C TYR A 27 16.98 32.81 -0.28
N GLU A 28 17.97 33.09 -1.14
CA GLU A 28 18.05 32.51 -2.49
C GLU A 28 18.47 31.04 -2.48
N LEU A 29 19.15 30.56 -1.43
CA LEU A 29 19.56 29.16 -1.33
C LEU A 29 18.56 28.32 -0.54
N TRP A 30 17.82 28.92 0.39
CA TRP A 30 16.93 28.19 1.27
C TRP A 30 15.84 27.41 0.51
N TRP A 31 15.26 28.01 -0.54
CA TRP A 31 14.22 27.35 -1.32
C TRP A 31 14.75 26.13 -2.10
N PHE A 32 16.00 26.16 -2.58
CA PHE A 32 16.62 25.00 -3.24
C PHE A 32 16.74 23.82 -2.28
N TRP A 33 17.16 24.07 -1.04
CA TRP A 33 17.26 23.05 0.00
C TRP A 33 15.88 22.47 0.35
N MET A 34 14.85 23.31 0.44
CA MET A 34 13.47 22.88 0.69
C MET A 34 12.94 22.00 -0.45
N VAL A 35 13.14 22.42 -1.70
CA VAL A 35 12.71 21.65 -2.88
C VAL A 35 13.43 20.31 -2.94
N TRP A 36 14.76 20.30 -2.76
CA TRP A 36 15.52 19.06 -2.75
C TRP A 36 15.09 18.11 -1.62
N ALA A 37 14.86 18.63 -0.40
CA ALA A 37 14.37 17.83 0.71
C ALA A 37 13.00 17.21 0.40
N ILE A 38 12.07 17.98 -0.18
CA ILE A 38 10.75 17.48 -0.58
C ILE A 38 10.90 16.40 -1.65
N ILE A 39 11.73 16.60 -2.67
CA ILE A 39 11.97 15.60 -3.72
C ILE A 39 12.52 14.30 -3.11
N PHE A 40 13.51 14.38 -2.23
CA PHE A 40 14.06 13.20 -1.56
C PHE A 40 13.03 12.49 -0.69
N ILE A 41 12.22 13.23 0.06
CA ILE A 41 11.15 12.66 0.88
C ILE A 41 10.13 11.94 0.00
N LEU A 42 9.64 12.59 -1.07
CA LEU A 42 8.68 11.98 -1.99
C LEU A 42 9.24 10.74 -2.67
N SER A 43 10.50 10.78 -3.12
CA SER A 43 11.19 9.62 -3.69
C SER A 43 11.26 8.46 -2.69
N CYS A 44 11.70 8.75 -1.46
CA CYS A 44 11.77 7.77 -0.38
C CYS A 44 10.38 7.20 -0.03
N CYS A 45 9.36 8.05 0.07
CA CYS A 45 7.98 7.65 0.33
C CYS A 45 7.42 6.75 -0.78
N CYS A 46 7.62 7.11 -2.05
CA CYS A 46 7.18 6.33 -3.19
C CYS A 46 7.86 4.95 -3.26
N VAL A 47 9.19 4.90 -3.08
CA VAL A 47 9.94 3.64 -3.05
C VAL A 47 9.52 2.78 -1.85
N CYS A 48 9.40 3.37 -0.67
CA CYS A 48 8.94 2.67 0.53
C CYS A 48 7.51 2.14 0.38
N HIS A 49 6.61 2.92 -0.22
CA HIS A 49 5.23 2.52 -0.46
C HIS A 49 5.15 1.36 -1.47
N HIS A 50 5.89 1.45 -2.57
CA HIS A 50 5.95 0.40 -3.58
C HIS A 50 6.57 -0.89 -3.02
N ARG A 51 7.66 -0.78 -2.25
CA ARG A 51 8.27 -1.93 -1.57
C ARG A 51 7.32 -2.54 -0.55
N ARG A 52 6.64 -1.73 0.26
CA ARG A 52 5.63 -2.22 1.22
C ARG A 52 4.46 -2.91 0.51
N ALA A 53 3.94 -2.34 -0.58
CA ALA A 53 2.87 -2.95 -1.37
C ALA A 53 3.31 -4.32 -1.93
N LYS A 54 4.51 -4.40 -2.50
CA LYS A 54 5.08 -5.65 -3.02
C LYS A 54 5.29 -6.70 -1.92
N HIS A 55 5.79 -6.30 -0.75
CA HIS A 55 5.96 -7.20 0.40
C HIS A 55 4.62 -7.74 0.92
N ARG A 56 3.57 -6.92 0.97
CA ARG A 56 2.23 -7.35 1.39
C ARG A 56 1.65 -8.41 0.47
N LEU A 57 1.79 -8.24 -0.85
CA LEU A 57 1.34 -9.23 -1.83
C LEU A 57 2.11 -10.55 -1.70
N GLN A 58 3.43 -10.49 -1.53
CA GLN A 58 4.25 -11.69 -1.32
C GLN A 58 3.93 -12.41 0.00
N GLN A 59 3.64 -11.67 1.07
CA GLN A 59 3.19 -12.26 2.34
C GLN A 59 1.81 -12.91 2.22
N GLN A 60 0.86 -12.28 1.51
CA GLN A 60 -0.45 -12.88 1.24
C GLN A 60 -0.33 -14.17 0.43
N GLN A 61 0.52 -14.21 -0.59
CA GLN A 61 0.71 -15.40 -1.41
C GLN A 61 1.37 -16.54 -0.62
N ARG A 62 2.38 -16.23 0.21
CA ARG A 62 2.99 -17.19 1.14
C ARG A 62 2.01 -17.71 2.18
N GLN A 63 1.17 -16.84 2.74
CA GLN A 63 0.15 -17.24 3.71
C GLN A 63 -0.96 -18.08 3.06
N HIS A 64 -1.34 -17.75 1.82
CA HIS A 64 -2.33 -18.49 1.05
C HIS A 64 -1.85 -19.89 0.72
N GLU A 65 -0.58 -20.06 0.32
CA GLU A 65 0.01 -21.38 0.09
C GLU A 65 0.06 -22.22 1.36
N ILE A 66 0.46 -21.65 2.51
CA ILE A 66 0.46 -22.36 3.80
C ILE A 66 -0.98 -22.74 4.21
N ASN A 67 -1.93 -21.81 4.07
CA ASN A 67 -3.32 -22.07 4.40
C ASN A 67 -3.91 -23.13 3.47
N LEU A 68 -3.58 -23.10 2.18
CA LEU A 68 -4.00 -24.10 1.20
C LEU A 68 -3.42 -25.47 1.51
N ILE A 69 -2.16 -25.56 1.96
CA ILE A 69 -1.56 -26.82 2.42
C ILE A 69 -2.28 -27.32 3.68
N ALA A 70 -2.57 -26.44 4.64
CA ALA A 70 -3.34 -26.80 5.83
C ALA A 70 -4.76 -27.28 5.50
N TYR A 71 -5.45 -26.63 4.55
CA TYR A 71 -6.75 -27.06 4.04
C TYR A 71 -6.65 -28.39 3.30
N ARG A 72 -5.64 -28.57 2.46
CA ARG A 72 -5.39 -29.82 1.74
C ARG A 72 -5.06 -30.96 2.70
N GLU A 73 -4.30 -30.70 3.74
CA GLU A 73 -3.96 -31.68 4.76
C GLU A 73 -5.20 -32.06 5.57
N ALA A 74 -6.03 -31.08 5.97
CA ALA A 74 -7.35 -31.33 6.58
C ALA A 74 -8.30 -32.13 5.67
N HIS A 75 -8.27 -31.89 4.36
CA HIS A 75 -9.07 -32.60 3.37
C HIS A 75 -8.48 -33.98 3.00
N ASN A 76 -7.16 -34.17 3.13
CA ASN A 76 -6.46 -35.43 2.82
C ASN A 76 -6.39 -36.40 4.01
N TYR A 77 -6.88 -36.03 5.19
CA TYR A 77 -7.29 -37.03 6.18
C TYR A 77 -8.66 -37.59 5.76
N PRO A 78 -8.78 -38.86 5.32
CA PRO A 78 -10.09 -39.52 5.25
C PRO A 78 -10.59 -39.89 6.67
N ALA A 79 -10.14 -39.18 7.70
CA ALA A 79 -10.60 -39.36 9.06
C ALA A 79 -11.64 -38.28 9.33
N VAL A 80 -12.84 -38.55 8.83
CA VAL A 80 -14.09 -38.01 9.39
C VAL A 80 -13.90 -38.00 10.91
N PRO A 81 -13.81 -36.81 11.54
CA PRO A 81 -13.48 -36.74 12.95
C PRO A 81 -14.52 -37.56 13.72
N LEU A 82 -14.04 -38.49 14.55
CA LEU A 82 -14.82 -39.46 15.35
C LEU A 82 -15.91 -38.83 16.24
N TYR A 83 -16.03 -37.50 16.24
CA TYR A 83 -17.10 -36.71 16.84
C TYR A 83 -18.47 -36.89 16.13
N PHE A 84 -18.52 -37.36 14.87
CA PHE A 84 -19.78 -37.65 14.18
C PHE A 84 -20.51 -38.91 14.69
N ARG A 85 -19.88 -39.74 15.53
CA ARG A 85 -20.51 -40.95 16.08
C ARG A 85 -21.52 -40.66 17.21
N PHE A 86 -21.59 -39.42 17.69
CA PHE A 86 -22.45 -39.02 18.82
C PHE A 86 -23.32 -37.78 18.54
N LEU A 87 -23.55 -37.38 17.28
CA LEU A 87 -24.50 -36.32 16.97
C LEU A 87 -25.87 -36.93 16.57
N PRO A 88 -26.94 -36.70 17.35
CA PRO A 88 -28.25 -37.22 17.01
C PRO A 88 -28.81 -36.51 15.78
N ASN A 89 -28.93 -37.26 14.68
CA ASN A 89 -29.95 -37.31 13.61
C ASN A 89 -30.99 -36.18 13.40
N TYR A 90 -30.77 -34.91 13.78
CA TYR A 90 -31.82 -33.88 13.70
C TYR A 90 -31.41 -32.46 13.27
N LEU A 91 -30.14 -32.19 12.94
CA LEU A 91 -29.74 -30.85 12.49
C LEU A 91 -28.77 -30.90 11.31
N LEU A 92 -29.26 -31.15 10.10
CA LEU A 92 -29.29 -30.12 9.04
C LEU A 92 -29.81 -30.71 7.71
N PRO A 93 -30.51 -29.91 6.87
CA PRO A 93 -31.23 -30.40 5.70
C PRO A 93 -30.29 -30.92 4.60
N HIS A 94 -30.71 -32.01 3.97
CA HIS A 94 -30.05 -32.67 2.84
C HIS A 94 -30.04 -31.71 1.62
N TYR A 95 -28.88 -31.11 1.30
CA TYR A 95 -28.66 -30.40 0.03
C TYR A 95 -27.71 -31.17 -0.90
N GLU A 96 -27.55 -32.49 -0.68
CA GLU A 96 -26.82 -33.40 -1.56
C GLU A 96 -27.71 -34.04 -2.65
N GLU A 97 -28.81 -33.39 -3.07
CA GLU A 97 -29.64 -33.91 -4.18
C GLU A 97 -29.65 -32.98 -5.41
N VAL A 98 -28.73 -32.03 -5.52
CA VAL A 98 -28.63 -31.13 -6.69
C VAL A 98 -27.44 -31.47 -7.60
N VAL A 99 -26.54 -32.36 -7.18
CA VAL A 99 -25.31 -32.65 -7.96
C VAL A 99 -25.48 -33.85 -8.91
N ASP A 100 -26.54 -34.67 -8.78
CA ASP A 100 -26.65 -35.94 -9.50
C ASP A 100 -27.96 -36.15 -10.29
N ARG A 101 -28.43 -35.11 -10.99
CA ARG A 101 -29.44 -35.31 -12.05
C ARG A 101 -28.78 -35.35 -13.42
N PRO A 102 -28.85 -36.47 -14.17
CA PRO A 102 -28.42 -36.49 -15.56
C PRO A 102 -29.25 -35.47 -16.38
N PRO A 103 -28.64 -34.81 -17.37
CA PRO A 103 -29.35 -33.84 -18.20
C PRO A 103 -30.47 -34.55 -18.96
N THR A 104 -31.72 -34.28 -18.59
CA THR A 104 -32.88 -34.73 -19.36
C THR A 104 -33.04 -33.80 -20.56
N PRO A 105 -33.23 -34.35 -21.78
CA PRO A 105 -33.38 -33.52 -22.97
C PRO A 105 -34.72 -32.74 -22.92
N PRO A 106 -34.75 -31.50 -23.43
CA PRO A 106 -35.97 -30.70 -23.46
C PRO A 106 -37.01 -31.33 -24.40
N PRO A 107 -38.32 -31.27 -24.05
CA PRO A 107 -39.37 -31.80 -24.91
C PRO A 107 -39.53 -30.97 -26.19
N PRO A 108 -39.94 -31.60 -27.31
CA PRO A 108 -40.12 -30.94 -28.59
C PRO A 108 -41.33 -30.01 -28.57
N TYR A 109 -41.17 -28.83 -29.16
CA TYR A 109 -42.24 -27.86 -29.34
C TYR A 109 -43.16 -28.33 -30.47
N SER A 110 -44.47 -28.36 -30.21
CA SER A 110 -45.53 -28.41 -31.21
C SER A 110 -46.40 -27.16 -31.06
#